data_AF-A0A535LRH9-F1
#
_entry.id   AF-A0A535LRH9-F1
#
_cell.length_a   1.000
_cell.length_b   1.000
_cell.length_c   1.000
_cell.angle_alpha   90.00
_cell.angle_beta   90.00
_cell.angle_gamma   90.00
#
_symmetry.space_group_name_H-M   'P 1'
#
loop_
_entity.id
_entity.type
_entity.pdbx_description
1 polymer ?
#
loop_
_entity_poly.entity_id
_entity_poly.type
_entity_poly.pdbx_seq_one_letter_code
_entity_poly.pdbx_strand_id
1 'polypeptide(L)'
;MRGRSNRMHLWLPVVAAISMLVLTGGGSLAAAVQPKAAGGTCSPNGTKLSITSFDSKFDKKCLAAPANQAFTIDFTNLDRGIPHNVSIYEDQTASKTFFKGELIDGPGKTTYSVQGLPAGTFFFRCDPHPDMNGTFIAG
;
A
#
# COMPACT_ATOMS: atom_id res chain seq x y z
N MET A 1 67.53 12.38 -20.80
CA MET A 1 66.73 11.51 -19.91
C MET A 1 66.39 12.30 -18.66
N ARG A 2 65.09 12.35 -18.29
CA ARG A 2 64.49 12.66 -16.96
C ARG A 2 64.90 14.01 -16.31
N GLY A 3 64.02 14.89 -15.84
CA GLY A 3 62.57 14.87 -15.68
C GLY A 3 62.13 16.09 -14.86
N ARG A 4 60.88 16.51 -15.08
CA ARG A 4 59.88 17.12 -14.16
C ARG A 4 60.40 18.09 -13.08
N SER A 5 60.06 19.38 -13.16
CA SER A 5 58.84 20.04 -12.62
C SER A 5 59.39 21.22 -11.79
N ASN A 6 58.75 22.36 -11.54
CA ASN A 6 57.34 22.69 -11.35
C ASN A 6 57.25 24.23 -11.48
N ARG A 7 56.28 24.76 -12.25
CA ARG A 7 56.08 26.21 -12.35
C ARG A 7 55.38 26.77 -11.11
N MET A 8 55.93 27.88 -10.72
CA MET A 8 55.67 28.77 -9.60
C MET A 8 54.53 29.78 -9.83
N HIS A 9 54.01 30.26 -8.69
CA HIS A 9 53.37 31.56 -8.40
C HIS A 9 51.89 31.75 -8.80
N LEU A 10 50.95 31.79 -7.85
CA LEU A 10 50.70 32.79 -6.78
C LEU A 10 49.95 34.02 -7.31
N TRP A 11 48.66 34.13 -6.98
CA TRP A 11 47.90 35.39 -6.92
C TRP A 11 46.96 35.32 -5.69
N LEU A 12 47.19 36.23 -4.73
CA LEU A 12 46.25 36.67 -3.68
C LEU A 12 45.56 37.96 -4.18
N PRO A 13 44.35 38.38 -3.74
CA PRO A 13 44.11 38.81 -2.35
C PRO A 13 42.68 38.67 -1.75
N VAL A 14 42.63 38.62 -0.40
CA VAL A 14 41.81 39.35 0.61
C VAL A 14 40.37 39.77 0.18
N VAL A 15 39.28 39.52 0.92
CA VAL A 15 38.75 40.35 2.03
C VAL A 15 37.43 39.76 2.63
N ALA A 16 37.34 39.86 3.97
CA ALA A 16 36.18 40.03 4.88
C ALA A 16 35.15 38.91 5.16
N ALA A 17 34.91 38.79 6.46
CA ALA A 17 33.94 37.97 7.16
C ALA A 17 32.50 38.49 7.06
N ILE A 18 31.53 37.57 7.13
CA ILE A 18 30.18 37.85 7.65
C ILE A 18 29.77 36.67 8.54
N SER A 19 29.50 37.01 9.81
CA SER A 19 28.94 36.12 10.85
C SER A 19 27.42 35.95 10.69
N MET A 20 26.93 34.84 11.27
CA MET A 20 25.55 34.50 11.62
C MET A 20 24.55 34.25 10.47
N LEU A 21 23.95 33.05 10.45
CA LEU A 21 22.64 32.83 11.09
C LEU A 21 22.29 31.34 11.00
N VAL A 22 22.16 30.68 12.16
CA VAL A 22 21.51 29.37 12.26
C VAL A 22 20.03 29.59 11.97
N LEU A 23 19.52 29.02 10.88
CA LEU A 23 18.09 28.95 10.61
C LEU A 23 17.64 27.49 10.62
N THR A 24 17.11 27.09 11.76
CA THR A 24 16.16 26.00 11.90
C THR A 24 14.93 26.26 11.03
N GLY A 25 14.49 25.28 10.23
CA GLY A 25 13.29 25.45 9.41
C GLY A 25 12.78 24.18 8.75
N GLY A 26 12.05 23.38 9.53
CA GLY A 26 10.96 22.46 9.15
C GLY A 26 10.99 21.80 7.76
N GLY A 27 11.49 20.56 7.70
CA GLY A 27 11.08 19.62 6.67
C GLY A 27 9.59 19.29 6.85
N SER A 28 8.74 19.82 5.98
CA SER A 28 7.34 19.45 5.91
C SER A 28 7.21 17.96 5.57
N LEU A 29 7.03 17.13 6.60
CA LEU A 29 6.48 15.79 6.44
C LEU A 29 5.03 16.00 5.98
N ALA A 30 4.79 15.90 4.68
CA ALA A 30 3.46 15.68 4.16
C ALA A 30 2.98 14.33 4.74
N ALA A 31 2.30 14.38 5.88
CA ALA A 31 1.52 13.27 6.35
C ALA A 31 0.50 12.97 5.24
N ALA A 32 0.73 11.89 4.49
CA ALA A 32 -0.27 11.37 3.59
C ALA A 32 -1.52 11.12 4.43
N VAL A 33 -2.53 11.96 4.23
CA VAL A 33 -3.84 11.78 4.84
C VAL A 33 -4.44 10.56 4.15
N GLN A 34 -4.12 9.36 4.65
CA GLN A 34 -4.78 8.16 4.18
C GLN A 34 -6.26 8.25 4.60
N PRO A 35 -7.21 8.15 3.66
CA PRO A 35 -8.63 8.10 4.00
C PRO A 35 -8.86 6.96 4.98
N LYS A 36 -9.49 7.26 6.12
CA LYS A 36 -9.72 6.31 7.20
C LYS A 36 -10.62 5.17 6.71
N ALA A 37 -10.03 4.02 6.45
CA ALA A 37 -10.75 2.78 6.21
C ALA A 37 -11.63 2.43 7.43
N ALA A 38 -12.83 1.91 7.16
CA ALA A 38 -13.81 1.55 8.17
C ALA A 38 -13.30 0.40 9.06
N GLY A 39 -12.95 0.74 10.30
CA GLY A 39 -13.42 0.02 11.49
C GLY A 39 -12.79 -1.31 11.94
N GLY A 40 -11.71 -1.82 11.33
CA GLY A 40 -11.07 -3.05 11.81
C GLY A 40 -9.55 -2.95 11.83
N THR A 41 -8.92 -3.23 12.97
CA THR A 41 -7.46 -3.44 13.05
C THR A 41 -7.20 -4.93 13.22
N CYS A 42 -6.48 -5.52 12.27
CA CYS A 42 -5.98 -6.89 12.33
C CYS A 42 -4.47 -6.89 11.99
N SER A 43 -3.77 -7.97 12.33
CA SER A 43 -2.34 -8.09 12.04
C SER A 43 -2.09 -9.31 11.17
N PRO A 44 -1.05 -9.30 10.32
CA PRO A 44 -0.69 -10.46 9.51
C PRO A 44 -0.48 -11.69 10.38
N ASN A 45 -1.08 -12.82 9.98
CA ASN A 45 -0.89 -14.13 10.63
C ASN A 45 -0.43 -15.20 9.62
N GLY A 46 -0.11 -14.80 8.39
CA GLY A 46 0.34 -15.70 7.32
C GLY A 46 0.00 -15.18 5.93
N THR A 47 0.32 -15.96 4.91
CA THR A 47 0.10 -15.63 3.49
C THR A 47 -1.12 -16.34 2.88
N LYS A 48 -1.92 -17.03 3.69
CA LYS A 48 -3.17 -17.68 3.27
C LYS A 48 -4.32 -17.02 4.01
N LEU A 49 -5.08 -16.22 3.29
CA LEU A 49 -6.25 -15.52 3.81
C LEU A 49 -7.52 -16.24 3.35
N SER A 50 -8.62 -16.00 4.05
CA SER A 50 -9.95 -16.45 3.63
C SER A 50 -10.95 -15.33 3.80
N ILE A 51 -11.99 -15.30 2.98
CA ILE A 51 -13.13 -14.39 3.11
C ILE A 51 -14.35 -14.99 2.42
N THR A 52 -15.53 -14.79 3.00
CA THR A 52 -16.79 -15.33 2.53
C THR A 52 -17.78 -14.20 2.27
N SER A 53 -18.51 -14.26 1.16
CA SER A 53 -19.72 -13.45 0.94
C SER A 53 -21.00 -14.23 1.25
N PHE A 54 -21.88 -13.61 2.03
CA PHE A 54 -23.25 -14.06 2.28
C PHE A 54 -24.13 -12.86 2.68
N ASP A 55 -25.37 -12.84 2.24
CA ASP A 55 -26.32 -11.74 2.42
C ASP A 55 -25.72 -10.39 1.93
N SER A 56 -25.01 -10.43 0.79
CA SER A 56 -24.32 -9.27 0.22
C SER A 56 -23.40 -8.57 1.23
N LYS A 57 -22.72 -9.36 2.07
CA LYS A 57 -21.74 -8.90 3.06
C LYS A 57 -20.54 -9.81 3.06
N PHE A 58 -19.36 -9.23 3.32
CA PHE A 58 -18.21 -10.02 3.70
C PHE A 58 -18.27 -10.39 5.19
N ASP A 59 -17.86 -11.62 5.53
CA ASP A 59 -17.70 -12.10 6.91
C ASP A 59 -16.55 -11.42 7.66
N LYS A 60 -15.64 -10.75 6.92
CA LYS A 60 -14.49 -10.03 7.47
C LYS A 60 -14.53 -8.56 7.08
N LYS A 61 -14.16 -7.71 8.04
CA LYS A 61 -13.93 -6.27 7.85
C LYS A 61 -12.46 -5.88 7.84
N CYS A 62 -11.57 -6.82 8.10
CA CYS A 62 -10.13 -6.65 8.03
C CYS A 62 -9.46 -7.91 7.48
N LEU A 63 -8.53 -7.73 6.55
CA LEU A 63 -7.60 -8.74 6.05
C LEU A 63 -6.18 -8.24 6.23
N ALA A 64 -5.23 -9.13 6.52
CA ALA A 64 -3.83 -8.73 6.69
C ALA A 64 -2.86 -9.80 6.20
N ALA A 65 -1.82 -9.38 5.48
CA ALA A 65 -0.75 -10.24 4.98
C ALA A 65 0.63 -9.60 5.21
N PRO A 66 1.72 -10.38 5.24
CA PRO A 66 3.06 -9.82 5.33
C PRO A 66 3.38 -8.86 4.19
N ALA A 67 3.98 -7.72 4.51
CA ALA A 67 4.43 -6.78 3.48
C ALA A 67 5.48 -7.41 2.54
N ASN A 68 5.43 -7.01 1.26
CA ASN A 68 6.34 -7.43 0.19
C ASN A 68 6.41 -8.95 -0.06
N GLN A 69 5.40 -9.72 0.39
CA GLN A 69 5.30 -11.15 0.14
C GLN A 69 4.00 -11.46 -0.59
N ALA A 70 4.06 -12.32 -1.62
CA ALA A 70 2.87 -12.81 -2.28
C ALA A 70 1.99 -13.62 -1.31
N PHE A 71 0.69 -13.54 -1.48
CA PHE A 71 -0.29 -14.23 -0.63
C PHE A 71 -1.50 -14.68 -1.47
N THR A 72 -2.32 -15.54 -0.88
CA THR A 72 -3.57 -16.00 -1.47
C THR A 72 -4.77 -15.58 -0.64
N ILE A 73 -5.92 -15.39 -1.30
CA ILE A 73 -7.21 -15.19 -0.65
C ILE A 73 -8.14 -16.30 -1.14
N ASP A 74 -8.51 -17.21 -0.25
CA ASP A 74 -9.56 -18.19 -0.51
C ASP A 74 -10.92 -17.50 -0.37
N PHE A 75 -11.54 -17.22 -1.50
CA PHE A 75 -12.84 -16.57 -1.57
C PHE A 75 -13.94 -17.60 -1.73
N THR A 76 -14.95 -17.53 -0.87
CA THR A 76 -16.18 -18.32 -0.99
C THR A 76 -17.37 -17.39 -1.16
N ASN A 77 -18.12 -17.57 -2.24
CA ASN A 77 -19.38 -16.88 -2.44
C ASN A 77 -20.56 -17.81 -2.15
N LEU A 78 -21.38 -17.47 -1.16
CA LEU A 78 -22.58 -18.22 -0.79
C LEU A 78 -23.87 -17.60 -1.34
N ASP A 79 -23.80 -16.39 -1.92
CA ASP A 79 -24.97 -15.66 -2.42
C ASP A 79 -25.41 -16.19 -3.78
N ARG A 80 -26.50 -16.97 -3.78
CA ARG A 80 -26.99 -17.68 -4.97
C ARG A 80 -27.33 -16.71 -6.11
N GLY A 81 -26.66 -16.88 -7.25
CA GLY A 81 -26.89 -16.11 -8.46
C GLY A 81 -26.41 -14.66 -8.40
N ILE A 82 -25.68 -14.27 -7.35
CA ILE A 82 -25.11 -12.92 -7.22
C ILE A 82 -23.59 -13.02 -7.35
N PRO A 83 -22.97 -12.41 -8.37
CA PRO A 83 -21.52 -12.44 -8.54
C PRO A 83 -20.84 -11.48 -7.56
N HIS A 84 -19.81 -11.99 -6.88
CA HIS A 84 -18.98 -11.20 -5.97
C HIS A 84 -17.49 -11.41 -6.29
N ASN A 85 -16.66 -10.44 -5.89
CA ASN A 85 -15.21 -10.52 -5.97
C ASN A 85 -14.57 -9.81 -4.78
N VAL A 86 -13.25 -9.93 -4.65
CA VAL A 86 -12.43 -9.11 -3.76
C VAL A 86 -11.38 -8.37 -4.59
N SER A 87 -11.41 -7.05 -4.53
CA SER A 87 -10.42 -6.16 -5.14
C SER A 87 -9.75 -5.31 -4.06
N ILE A 88 -8.46 -5.00 -4.23
CA ILE A 88 -7.65 -4.21 -3.30
C ILE A 88 -7.21 -2.92 -3.99
N TYR A 89 -7.46 -1.80 -3.32
CA TYR A 89 -7.21 -0.44 -3.77
C TYR A 89 -6.38 0.32 -2.74
N GLU A 90 -5.77 1.43 -3.18
CA GLU A 90 -5.10 2.36 -2.25
C GLU A 90 -6.04 2.84 -1.15
N ASP A 91 -7.26 3.22 -1.55
CA ASP A 91 -8.29 3.75 -0.65
C ASP A 91 -9.70 3.56 -1.24
N GLN A 92 -10.69 4.12 -0.54
CA GLN A 92 -12.11 4.04 -0.89
C GLN A 92 -12.49 4.69 -2.22
N THR A 93 -11.66 5.58 -2.77
CA THR A 93 -11.92 6.19 -4.08
C THR A 93 -11.84 5.15 -5.20
N ALA A 94 -11.17 4.02 -4.94
CA ALA A 94 -10.91 2.96 -5.91
C ALA A 94 -10.17 3.45 -7.18
N SER A 95 -9.50 4.61 -7.11
CA SER A 95 -8.81 5.22 -8.26
C SER A 95 -7.51 4.50 -8.62
N LYS A 96 -6.80 3.97 -7.61
CA LYS A 96 -5.57 3.20 -7.77
C LYS A 96 -5.77 1.78 -7.29
N THR A 97 -5.59 0.83 -8.21
CA THR A 97 -5.82 -0.58 -7.95
C THR A 97 -4.50 -1.32 -7.73
N PHE A 98 -4.46 -2.19 -6.73
CA PHE A 98 -3.35 -3.11 -6.47
C PHE A 98 -3.69 -4.55 -6.87
N PHE A 99 -4.97 -4.92 -6.77
CA PHE A 99 -5.45 -6.25 -7.17
C PHE A 99 -6.91 -6.17 -7.59
N LYS A 100 -7.28 -6.89 -8.66
CA LYS A 100 -8.68 -7.15 -9.03
C LYS A 100 -8.93 -8.64 -9.11
N GLY A 101 -9.81 -9.14 -8.25
CA GLY A 101 -10.30 -10.51 -8.33
C GLY A 101 -11.32 -10.67 -9.45
N GLU A 102 -11.30 -11.83 -10.10
CA GLU A 102 -12.40 -12.30 -10.97
C GLU A 102 -13.73 -12.37 -10.20
N LEU A 103 -14.84 -12.14 -10.89
CA LEU A 103 -16.18 -12.30 -10.33
C LEU A 103 -16.54 -13.78 -10.27
N ILE A 104 -17.05 -14.21 -9.12
CA ILE A 104 -17.47 -15.58 -8.87
C ILE A 104 -18.97 -15.58 -8.61
N ASP A 105 -19.73 -16.29 -9.44
CA ASP A 105 -21.14 -16.56 -9.19
C ASP A 105 -21.31 -17.47 -7.96
N GLY A 106 -22.26 -17.13 -7.09
CA GLY A 106 -22.59 -17.95 -5.94
C GLY A 106 -23.65 -19.02 -6.25
N PRO A 107 -23.62 -20.20 -5.61
CA PRO A 107 -22.55 -20.69 -4.73
C PRO A 107 -21.28 -21.04 -5.54
N GLY A 108 -20.13 -20.53 -5.13
CA GLY A 108 -18.87 -20.69 -5.85
C GLY A 108 -17.65 -20.41 -4.98
N LYS A 109 -16.48 -20.83 -5.43
CA LYS A 109 -15.20 -20.61 -4.75
C LYS A 109 -14.10 -20.34 -5.75
N THR A 110 -13.13 -19.54 -5.35
CA THR A 110 -11.85 -19.37 -6.07
C THR A 110 -10.74 -19.08 -5.05
N THR A 111 -9.50 -19.25 -5.48
CA THR A 111 -8.32 -18.79 -4.73
C THR A 111 -7.63 -17.71 -5.54
N TYR A 112 -7.74 -16.48 -5.08
CA TYR A 112 -7.02 -15.35 -5.67
C TYR A 112 -5.55 -15.40 -5.31
N SER A 113 -4.67 -15.18 -6.28
CA SER A 113 -3.23 -15.01 -6.07
C SER A 113 -2.86 -13.53 -6.17
N VAL A 114 -2.32 -12.96 -5.10
CA VAL A 114 -2.01 -11.53 -5.00
C VAL A 114 -0.50 -11.35 -4.88
N GLN A 115 0.07 -10.46 -5.70
CA GLN A 115 1.48 -10.09 -5.56
C GLN A 115 1.70 -9.34 -4.24
N GLY A 116 2.94 -9.34 -3.75
CA GLY A 116 3.27 -8.65 -2.50
C GLY A 116 2.94 -7.16 -2.57
N LEU A 117 2.25 -6.66 -1.55
CA LEU A 117 1.94 -5.25 -1.40
C LEU A 117 3.03 -4.57 -0.56
N PRO A 118 3.39 -3.30 -0.83
CA PRO A 118 4.27 -2.56 0.05
C PRO A 118 3.62 -2.40 1.43
N ALA A 119 4.43 -2.21 2.46
CA ALA A 119 3.92 -2.00 3.82
C ALA A 119 2.97 -0.79 3.85
N GLY A 120 1.80 -0.94 4.46
CA GLY A 120 0.78 0.10 4.49
C GLY A 120 -0.63 -0.41 4.76
N THR A 121 -1.56 0.55 4.79
CA THR A 121 -3.01 0.30 4.87
C THR A 121 -3.65 0.56 3.52
N PHE A 122 -4.52 -0.34 3.12
CA PHE A 122 -5.24 -0.37 1.86
C PHE A 122 -6.73 -0.60 2.12
N PHE A 123 -7.51 -0.54 1.05
CA PHE A 123 -8.95 -0.76 1.08
C PHE A 123 -9.30 -1.96 0.21
N PHE A 124 -10.12 -2.88 0.71
CA PHE A 124 -10.67 -3.95 -0.12
C PHE A 124 -12.19 -3.83 -0.25
N ARG A 125 -12.71 -4.19 -1.42
CA ARG A 125 -14.16 -4.20 -1.69
C ARG A 125 -14.57 -5.24 -2.71
N CYS A 126 -15.87 -5.49 -2.78
CA CYS A 126 -16.52 -6.03 -3.97
C CYS A 126 -16.78 -4.88 -4.96
N ASP A 127 -16.48 -5.10 -6.23
CA ASP A 127 -16.60 -4.06 -7.25
C ASP A 127 -18.06 -3.81 -7.66
N PRO A 128 -18.90 -4.82 -7.94
CA PRO A 128 -20.33 -4.60 -8.22
C PRO A 128 -21.12 -4.13 -6.99
N HIS A 129 -20.60 -4.38 -5.77
CA HIS A 129 -21.28 -4.09 -4.51
C HIS A 129 -20.37 -3.29 -3.56
N PRO A 130 -20.17 -1.98 -3.80
CA PRO A 130 -19.18 -1.17 -3.07
C PRO A 130 -19.33 -1.17 -1.54
N ASP A 131 -20.53 -1.40 -1.00
CA ASP A 131 -20.80 -1.48 0.45
C ASP A 131 -20.21 -2.74 1.10
N MET A 132 -19.89 -3.76 0.30
CA MET A 132 -19.12 -4.92 0.74
C MET A 132 -17.65 -4.57 0.74
N ASN A 133 -17.17 -4.04 1.87
CA ASN A 133 -15.79 -3.56 1.97
C ASN A 133 -15.18 -3.75 3.36
N GLY A 134 -13.88 -3.49 3.44
CA GLY A 134 -13.10 -3.48 4.67
C GLY A 134 -11.69 -2.93 4.47
N THR A 135 -10.88 -3.04 5.54
CA THR A 135 -9.49 -2.59 5.58
C THR A 135 -8.54 -3.72 5.23
N PHE A 136 -7.52 -3.47 4.41
CA PHE A 136 -6.44 -4.43 4.18
C PHE A 136 -5.12 -3.89 4.76
N ILE A 137 -4.40 -4.71 5.53
CA ILE A 137 -3.11 -4.33 6.14
C ILE A 137 -1.99 -5.18 5.53
N ALA A 138 -0.99 -4.51 4.94
CA ALA A 138 0.27 -5.14 4.60
C ALA A 138 1.32 -4.69 5.63
N GLY A 139 1.79 -5.60 6.47
CA GLY A 139 2.64 -5.24 7.62
C GLY A 139 3.60 -6.33 8.06
#